data_AF-A0A4Q8AJF8-F1
#
_entry.id   AF-A0A4Q8AJF8-F1
#
_cell.length_a   1.000
_cell.length_b   1.000
_cell.length_c   1.000
_cell.angle_alpha   90.00
_cell.angle_beta   90.00
_cell.angle_gamma   90.00
#
_symmetry.space_group_name_H-M   'P 1'
#
loop_
_entity.id
_entity.type
_entity.pdbx_description
1 polymer ?
#
loop_
_entity_poly.entity_id
_entity_poly.type
_entity_poly.pdbx_seq_one_letter_code
_entity_poly.pdbx_strand_id
1 'polypeptide(L)'
;MFDVRRSPELKAAVFGLRRANAEVRKGVNVQTRQEIGGRWKTAVESRASTNMERAIIVKGARARAGTDRFSLLAATSRKPLRGGLVPAFEWAGGEFGARSRQAEVRTRSRKGKAYTAKKWINRQFKGRVKEGRIAYDAASEIGTWAVAQWVQFIVDNYAKAGRKTN
;
A
#
# COMPACT_ATOMS: atom_id res chain seq x y z
N MET A 1 5.15 -10.08 4.46
CA MET A 1 3.71 -10.22 4.13
C MET A 1 3.08 -11.11 5.18
N PHE A 2 2.17 -10.58 6.02
CA PHE A 2 1.44 -11.40 6.99
C PHE A 2 0.51 -12.36 6.23
N ASP A 3 0.81 -13.66 6.27
CA ASP A 3 -0.05 -14.67 5.67
C ASP A 3 -1.07 -15.16 6.70
N VAL A 4 -2.27 -14.59 6.61
CA VAL A 4 -3.48 -14.94 7.38
C VAL A 4 -3.78 -16.45 7.30
N ARG A 5 -3.26 -17.15 6.29
CA ARG A 5 -3.43 -18.61 6.08
C ARG A 5 -2.46 -19.46 6.90
N ARG A 6 -1.59 -18.91 7.74
CA ARG A 6 -0.71 -19.71 8.61
C ARG A 6 -1.20 -19.81 10.07
N SER A 7 -2.09 -18.92 10.51
CA SER A 7 -2.72 -19.00 11.84
C SER A 7 -4.13 -19.61 11.72
N PRO A 8 -4.44 -20.68 12.47
CA PRO A 8 -5.78 -21.25 12.55
C PRO A 8 -6.86 -20.24 12.96
N GLU A 9 -6.52 -19.32 13.87
CA GLU A 9 -7.42 -18.30 14.43
C GLU A 9 -7.78 -17.27 13.36
N LEU A 10 -6.78 -16.82 12.60
CA LEU A 10 -6.98 -15.90 11.49
C LEU A 10 -7.76 -16.56 10.33
N LYS A 11 -7.54 -17.85 10.07
CA LYS A 11 -8.40 -18.62 9.16
C LYS A 11 -9.84 -18.68 9.65
N ALA A 12 -10.06 -18.94 10.94
CA ALA A 12 -11.39 -18.99 11.52
C ALA A 12 -12.11 -17.64 11.37
N ALA A 13 -11.42 -16.52 11.59
CA ALA A 13 -11.96 -15.18 11.36
C ALA A 13 -12.37 -14.97 9.88
N VAL A 14 -11.53 -15.39 8.93
CA VAL A 14 -11.84 -15.35 7.48
C VAL A 14 -13.06 -16.21 7.15
N PHE A 15 -13.12 -17.45 7.66
CA PHE A 15 -14.25 -18.35 7.43
C PHE A 15 -15.55 -17.83 8.06
N GLY A 16 -15.45 -17.24 9.25
CA GLY A 16 -16.54 -16.49 9.87
C GLY A 16 -17.02 -15.40 8.93
N LEU A 17 -16.14 -14.52 8.44
CA LEU A 17 -16.52 -13.43 7.55
C LEU A 17 -17.13 -13.92 6.21
N ARG A 18 -16.70 -15.08 5.70
CA ARG A 18 -17.30 -15.72 4.50
C ARG A 18 -18.74 -16.15 4.72
N ARG A 19 -19.06 -16.68 5.90
CA ARG A 19 -20.43 -17.11 6.27
C ARG A 19 -21.31 -15.96 6.76
N ALA A 20 -20.72 -14.79 7.03
CA ALA A 20 -21.44 -13.64 7.53
C ALA A 20 -22.47 -13.11 6.51
N ASN A 21 -23.58 -12.56 7.02
CA ASN A 21 -24.54 -11.85 6.19
C ASN A 21 -23.91 -10.59 5.54
N ALA A 22 -24.62 -9.98 4.59
CA ALA A 22 -24.12 -8.82 3.87
C ALA A 22 -23.89 -7.59 4.77
N GLU A 23 -24.71 -7.43 5.83
CA GLU A 23 -24.62 -6.33 6.77
C GLU A 23 -23.31 -6.37 7.58
N VAL A 24 -22.99 -7.51 8.17
CA VAL A 24 -21.74 -7.73 8.93
C VAL A 24 -20.54 -7.48 8.02
N ARG A 25 -20.54 -8.04 6.79
CA ARG A 25 -19.46 -7.81 5.82
C ARG A 25 -19.30 -6.34 5.46
N LYS A 26 -20.41 -5.62 5.29
CA LYS A 26 -20.39 -4.18 5.01
C LYS A 26 -19.83 -3.40 6.20
N GLY A 27 -20.26 -3.70 7.41
CA GLY A 27 -19.79 -3.06 8.65
C GLY A 27 -18.28 -3.22 8.84
N VAL A 28 -17.77 -4.45 8.75
CA VAL A 28 -16.33 -4.74 8.84
C VAL A 28 -15.54 -3.96 7.77
N ASN A 29 -16.03 -3.93 6.53
CA ASN A 29 -15.36 -3.21 5.44
C ASN A 29 -15.32 -1.70 5.65
N VAL A 30 -16.40 -1.11 6.16
CA VAL A 30 -16.48 0.33 6.46
C VAL A 30 -15.49 0.68 7.57
N GLN A 31 -15.54 -0.02 8.70
CA GLN A 31 -14.64 0.22 9.84
C GLN A 31 -13.17 0.00 9.46
N THR A 32 -12.87 -1.07 8.70
CA THR A 32 -11.51 -1.31 8.20
C THR A 32 -11.00 -0.14 7.36
N ARG A 33 -11.83 0.40 6.47
CA ARG A 33 -11.41 1.52 5.60
C ARG A 33 -11.23 2.80 6.40
N GLN A 34 -12.08 3.07 7.38
CA GLN A 34 -12.05 4.30 8.17
C GLN A 34 -10.91 4.29 9.18
N GLU A 35 -10.85 3.28 10.05
CA GLU A 35 -9.94 3.25 11.18
C GLU A 35 -8.54 2.74 10.77
N ILE A 36 -8.48 1.52 10.25
CA ILE A 36 -7.20 0.92 9.83
C ILE A 36 -6.65 1.66 8.61
N GLY A 37 -7.51 1.97 7.63
CA GLY A 37 -7.11 2.70 6.43
C GLY A 37 -6.59 4.11 6.75
N GLY A 38 -7.22 4.81 7.69
CA GLY A 38 -6.75 6.11 8.18
C GLY A 38 -5.37 6.02 8.82
N ARG A 39 -5.20 5.14 9.81
CA ARG A 39 -3.92 4.97 10.51
C ARG A 39 -2.80 4.48 9.59
N TRP A 40 -3.11 3.57 8.66
CA TRP A 40 -2.17 3.11 7.64
C TRP A 40 -1.69 4.25 6.76
N LYS A 41 -2.61 5.08 6.27
CA LYS A 41 -2.26 6.23 5.44
C LYS A 41 -1.36 7.19 6.20
N THR A 42 -1.67 7.49 7.47
CA THR A 42 -0.84 8.35 8.32
C THR A 42 0.56 7.76 8.54
N ALA A 43 0.66 6.45 8.82
CA ALA A 43 1.96 5.79 9.03
C ALA A 43 2.85 5.77 7.78
N VAL A 44 2.24 5.67 6.59
CA VAL A 44 2.94 5.73 5.30
C VAL A 44 3.31 7.17 4.94
N GLU A 45 2.46 8.14 5.28
CA GLU A 45 2.69 9.56 5.03
C GLU A 45 3.80 10.15 5.92
N SER A 46 3.87 9.75 7.19
CA SER A 46 4.93 10.21 8.11
C SER A 46 6.34 9.80 7.66
N ARG A 47 6.46 8.71 6.91
CA ARG A 47 7.72 8.20 6.36
C ARG A 47 8.05 8.77 4.97
N ALA A 48 7.08 9.35 4.29
CA ALA A 48 7.27 9.95 2.97
C ALA A 48 7.86 11.37 3.11
N SER A 49 9.16 11.48 2.85
CA SER A 49 9.90 12.74 2.98
C SER A 49 9.76 13.67 1.76
N THR A 50 9.57 13.11 0.56
CA THR A 50 9.54 13.88 -0.69
C THR A 50 8.15 13.87 -1.33
N ASN A 51 7.85 14.90 -2.12
CA ASN A 51 6.61 14.96 -2.90
C ASN A 51 6.48 13.80 -3.89
N MET A 52 7.59 13.29 -4.41
CA MET A 52 7.61 12.12 -5.28
C MET A 52 7.19 10.85 -4.51
N GLU A 53 7.76 10.62 -3.33
CA GLU A 53 7.36 9.49 -2.47
C GLU A 53 5.88 9.56 -2.10
N ARG A 54 5.36 10.75 -1.79
CA ARG A 54 3.92 10.94 -1.53
C ARG A 54 3.05 10.63 -2.75
N ALA A 55 3.45 11.11 -3.92
CA ALA A 55 2.71 10.89 -5.16
C ALA A 55 2.72 9.42 -5.62
N ILE A 56 3.83 8.72 -5.40
CA ILE A 56 4.03 7.33 -5.82
C ILE A 56 3.46 6.36 -4.79
N ILE A 57 3.82 6.49 -3.51
CA ILE A 57 3.53 5.50 -2.46
C ILE A 57 2.25 5.85 -1.70
N VAL A 58 2.17 7.04 -1.11
CA VAL A 58 1.08 7.46 -0.20
C VAL A 58 -0.25 7.55 -0.93
N LYS A 59 -0.28 8.04 -2.17
CA LYS A 59 -1.52 8.19 -2.97
C LYS A 59 -2.26 6.86 -3.21
N GLY A 60 -1.54 5.73 -3.12
CA GLY A 60 -2.11 4.40 -3.21
C GLY A 60 -2.31 3.68 -1.88
N ALA A 61 -2.06 4.35 -0.75
CA ALA A 61 -2.13 3.77 0.58
C ALA A 61 -3.60 3.56 1.01
N ARG A 62 -3.98 2.30 1.22
CA ARG A 62 -5.31 1.93 1.72
C ARG A 62 -5.32 0.55 2.37
N ALA A 63 -6.22 0.35 3.32
CA ALA A 63 -6.54 -0.97 3.84
C ALA A 63 -7.68 -1.60 3.02
N ARG A 64 -7.56 -2.89 2.73
CA ARG A 64 -8.60 -3.71 2.08
C ARG A 64 -8.90 -4.92 2.94
N ALA A 65 -10.12 -4.97 3.47
CA ALA A 65 -10.74 -6.21 3.91
C ALA A 65 -11.60 -6.77 2.78
N GLY A 66 -11.58 -8.09 2.64
CA GLY A 66 -12.47 -8.86 1.80
C GLY A 66 -12.79 -10.19 2.50
N THR A 67 -13.70 -10.95 1.92
CA THR A 67 -14.12 -12.25 2.47
C THR A 67 -12.99 -13.26 2.56
N ASP A 68 -11.92 -13.10 1.76
CA ASP A 68 -10.84 -14.10 1.68
C ASP A 68 -9.50 -13.60 2.21
N ARG A 69 -9.35 -12.28 2.34
CA ARG A 69 -8.07 -11.66 2.67
C ARG A 69 -8.22 -10.28 3.27
N PHE A 70 -7.30 -10.00 4.20
CA PHE A 70 -6.97 -8.67 4.66
C PHE A 70 -5.64 -8.23 4.03
N SER A 71 -5.52 -6.98 3.61
CA SER A 71 -4.30 -6.46 2.99
C SER A 71 -4.13 -4.97 3.25
N LEU A 72 -2.92 -4.57 3.65
CA LEU A 72 -2.46 -3.19 3.59
C LEU A 72 -1.78 -2.97 2.24
N LEU A 73 -2.29 -2.01 1.48
CA LEU A 73 -1.82 -1.73 0.13
C LEU A 73 -1.20 -0.34 0.11
N ALA A 74 -0.12 -0.20 -0.66
CA ALA A 74 0.50 1.08 -0.98
C ALA A 74 0.75 1.14 -2.50
N ALA A 75 0.95 2.35 -3.01
CA ALA A 75 1.28 2.60 -4.41
C ALA A 75 0.32 2.04 -5.47
N THR A 76 -0.95 1.75 -5.14
CA THR A 76 -1.91 1.17 -6.10
C THR A 76 -2.47 2.15 -7.14
N SER A 77 -1.95 3.38 -7.23
CA SER A 77 -2.50 4.38 -8.16
C SER A 77 -2.09 4.08 -9.60
N ARG A 78 -3.08 3.89 -10.48
CA ARG A 78 -2.87 3.67 -11.92
C ARG A 78 -2.87 4.98 -12.73
N LYS A 79 -3.10 6.12 -12.08
CA LYS A 79 -3.11 7.42 -12.76
C LYS A 79 -1.66 7.83 -13.05
N PRO A 80 -1.29 8.07 -14.32
CA PRO A 80 0.06 8.52 -14.66
C PRO A 80 0.33 9.88 -14.01
N LEU A 81 1.55 10.04 -13.49
CA LEU A 81 2.09 11.30 -13.02
C LEU A 81 2.60 12.13 -14.19
N ARG A 82 2.92 13.41 -13.94
CA ARG A 82 3.57 14.27 -14.93
C ARG A 82 4.92 13.66 -15.30
N GLY A 83 5.10 13.34 -16.59
CA GLY A 83 6.27 12.61 -17.10
C GLY A 83 6.01 11.14 -17.43
N GLY A 84 4.78 10.65 -17.27
CA GLY A 84 4.36 9.32 -17.72
C GLY A 84 4.53 8.21 -16.68
N LEU A 85 5.14 8.50 -15.52
CA LEU A 85 5.37 7.50 -14.48
C LEU A 85 4.04 7.00 -13.90
N VAL A 86 3.82 5.68 -13.88
CA VAL A 86 2.61 5.06 -13.32
C VAL A 86 2.95 4.40 -11.98
N PRO A 87 2.48 4.94 -10.84
CA PRO A 87 2.85 4.44 -9.52
C PRO A 87 2.60 2.93 -9.32
N ALA A 88 1.48 2.40 -9.80
CA ALA A 88 1.16 0.98 -9.68
C ALA A 88 2.21 0.03 -10.29
N PHE A 89 2.97 0.49 -11.28
CA PHE A 89 3.99 -0.32 -11.95
C PHE A 89 5.42 0.11 -11.55
N GLU A 90 5.63 1.38 -11.23
CA GLU A 90 6.96 1.98 -11.09
C GLU A 90 7.27 2.47 -9.67
N TRP A 91 6.60 1.91 -8.67
CA TRP A 91 6.77 2.29 -7.25
C TRP A 91 8.09 1.87 -6.62
N ALA A 92 8.74 0.83 -7.16
CA ALA A 92 9.93 0.23 -6.55
C ALA A 92 11.07 1.25 -6.37
N GLY A 93 11.22 2.21 -7.29
CA GLY A 93 12.21 3.28 -7.17
C GLY A 93 11.94 4.23 -6.01
N GLY A 94 10.68 4.47 -5.67
CA GLY A 94 10.30 5.29 -4.52
C GLY A 94 10.47 4.56 -3.18
N GLU A 95 10.12 3.27 -3.13
CA GLU A 95 10.19 2.46 -1.90
C GLU A 95 11.61 1.99 -1.58
N PHE A 96 12.30 1.43 -2.56
CA PHE A 96 13.60 0.79 -2.37
C PHE A 96 14.76 1.67 -2.81
N GLY A 97 14.50 2.80 -3.48
CA GLY A 97 15.55 3.60 -4.08
C GLY A 97 16.15 2.96 -5.33
N ALA A 98 17.16 3.61 -5.90
CA ALA A 98 17.85 3.12 -7.08
C ALA A 98 19.34 3.46 -7.04
N ARG A 99 20.16 2.66 -7.74
CA ARG A 99 21.57 2.99 -7.95
C ARG A 99 21.64 3.98 -9.11
N SER A 100 22.29 5.13 -8.86
CA SER A 100 22.63 6.10 -9.89
C SER A 100 23.61 5.45 -10.87
N ARG A 101 23.34 5.58 -12.17
CA ARG A 101 24.25 5.12 -13.22
C ARG A 101 24.24 6.11 -14.38
N GLN A 102 25.31 6.13 -15.15
CA GLN A 102 25.30 6.82 -16.44
C GLN A 102 24.62 5.92 -17.46
N ALA A 103 23.70 6.50 -18.23
CA ALA A 103 23.07 5.84 -19.36
C ALA A 103 23.18 6.75 -20.58
N GLU A 104 23.36 6.12 -21.73
CA GLU A 104 23.32 6.79 -23.02
C GLU A 104 21.87 7.00 -23.43
N VAL A 105 21.48 8.27 -23.55
CA VAL A 105 20.12 8.65 -23.95
C VAL A 105 20.20 9.32 -25.30
N ARG A 106 19.48 8.77 -26.28
CA ARG A 106 19.24 9.43 -27.56
C ARG A 106 18.36 10.64 -27.32
N THR A 107 18.87 11.82 -27.62
CA THR A 107 18.17 13.10 -27.49
C THR A 107 18.31 13.89 -28.78
N ARG A 108 17.46 14.90 -28.97
CA ARG A 108 17.60 15.86 -30.07
C ARG A 108 18.16 17.17 -29.55
N SER A 109 19.00 17.82 -30.35
CA SER A 109 19.47 19.17 -30.07
C SER A 109 18.34 20.18 -30.28
N ARG A 110 18.50 21.40 -29.78
CA ARG A 110 17.56 22.50 -30.03
C ARG A 110 17.33 22.76 -31.54
N LYS A 111 18.28 22.36 -32.40
CA LYS A 111 18.21 22.44 -33.87
C LYS A 111 17.78 21.13 -34.54
N GLY A 112 17.25 20.15 -33.78
CA GLY A 112 16.66 18.92 -34.32
C GLY A 112 17.63 17.76 -34.61
N LYS A 113 18.95 17.96 -34.56
CA LYS A 113 19.95 16.90 -34.78
C LYS A 113 19.91 15.87 -33.64
N ALA A 114 19.75 14.60 -33.97
CA ALA A 114 19.82 13.51 -32.99
C ALA A 114 21.28 13.28 -32.55
N TYR A 115 21.49 13.11 -31.25
CA TYR A 115 22.78 12.75 -30.68
C TYR A 115 22.61 11.90 -29.41
N THR A 116 23.65 11.15 -29.08
CA THR A 116 23.70 10.36 -27.85
C THR A 116 24.36 11.17 -26.75
N ALA A 117 23.65 11.40 -25.65
CA ALA A 117 24.18 12.08 -24.48
C ALA A 117 24.31 11.09 -23.32
N LYS A 118 25.47 11.09 -22.64
CA LYS A 118 25.61 10.41 -21.36
C LYS A 118 24.89 11.22 -20.29
N LYS A 119 23.81 10.67 -19.73
CA LYS A 119 23.04 11.28 -18.65
C LYS A 119 23.08 10.40 -17.42
N TRP A 120 23.21 11.03 -16.26
CA TRP A 120 23.01 10.33 -15.00
C TRP A 120 21.52 10.07 -14.81
N ILE A 121 21.15 8.79 -14.69
CA ILE A 121 19.79 8.37 -14.38
C ILE A 121 19.68 7.98 -12.90
N ASN A 122 18.45 7.97 -12.38
CA ASN A 122 18.10 7.59 -11.01
C ASN A 122 18.57 8.53 -9.89
N ARG A 123 19.17 9.68 -10.21
CA ARG A 123 19.61 10.67 -9.20
C ARG A 123 18.45 11.24 -8.38
N GLN A 124 17.23 11.16 -8.89
CA GLN A 124 16.03 11.59 -8.18
C GLN A 124 15.61 10.63 -7.05
N PHE A 125 16.10 9.39 -7.08
CA PHE A 125 15.78 8.39 -6.06
C PHE A 125 16.86 8.35 -4.98
N LYS A 126 16.45 7.95 -3.78
CA LYS A 126 17.39 7.66 -2.69
C LYS A 126 18.25 6.44 -3.03
N GLY A 127 19.35 6.28 -2.28
CA GLY A 127 20.20 5.09 -2.37
C GLY A 127 19.42 3.80 -2.12
N ARG A 128 19.79 2.74 -2.85
CA ARG A 128 19.07 1.46 -2.84
C ARG A 128 19.13 0.77 -1.47
N VAL A 129 17.99 0.33 -0.96
CA VAL A 129 17.84 -0.53 0.23
C VAL A 129 17.05 -1.78 -0.11
N LYS A 130 17.25 -2.87 0.64
CA LYS A 130 16.55 -4.15 0.42
C LYS A 130 15.22 -4.25 1.17
N GLU A 131 15.13 -3.63 2.33
CA GLU A 131 14.02 -3.84 3.28
C GLU A 131 12.81 -2.93 3.02
N GLY A 132 12.96 -1.95 2.12
CA GLY A 132 11.97 -0.90 1.90
C GLY A 132 12.11 0.20 2.96
N ARG A 133 11.60 1.39 2.64
CA ARG A 133 11.77 2.59 3.48
C ARG A 133 10.47 3.14 4.04
N ILE A 134 9.36 2.91 3.35
CA ILE A 134 8.12 3.65 3.58
C ILE A 134 7.01 2.66 3.88
N ALA A 135 6.53 1.93 2.87
CA ALA A 135 5.43 1.00 3.04
C ALA A 135 5.85 -0.22 3.89
N TYR A 136 7.06 -0.75 3.68
CA TYR A 136 7.51 -1.91 4.45
C TYR A 136 7.78 -1.56 5.91
N ASP A 137 8.42 -0.43 6.15
CA ASP A 137 8.71 0.05 7.51
C ASP A 137 7.42 0.46 8.26
N ALA A 138 6.45 1.07 7.57
CA ALA A 138 5.13 1.31 8.15
C ALA A 138 4.42 -0.01 8.49
N ALA A 139 4.56 -1.03 7.64
CA ALA A 139 3.91 -2.32 7.83
C ALA A 139 4.53 -3.12 8.99
N SER A 140 5.84 -3.00 9.23
CA SER A 140 6.48 -3.60 10.41
C SER A 140 6.02 -2.94 11.71
N GLU A 141 5.75 -1.64 11.71
CA GLU A 141 5.25 -0.93 12.90
C GLU A 141 3.78 -1.27 13.20
N ILE A 142 2.88 -1.07 12.23
CA ILE A 142 1.44 -1.13 12.50
C ILE A 142 0.77 -2.43 12.06
N GLY A 143 1.48 -3.33 11.38
CA GLY A 143 0.90 -4.51 10.74
C GLY A 143 0.19 -5.43 11.73
N THR A 144 0.84 -5.74 12.86
CA THR A 144 0.27 -6.58 13.91
C THR A 144 -0.99 -5.96 14.52
N TRP A 145 -0.94 -4.67 14.84
CA TRP A 145 -2.09 -3.93 15.35
C TRP A 145 -3.25 -3.94 14.34
N ALA A 146 -2.96 -3.71 13.05
CA ALA A 146 -3.98 -3.65 12.01
C ALA A 146 -4.71 -4.99 11.84
N VAL A 147 -3.99 -6.11 11.94
CA VAL A 147 -4.59 -7.45 11.89
C VAL A 147 -5.44 -7.72 13.13
N ALA A 148 -4.94 -7.41 14.33
CA ALA A 148 -5.69 -7.58 15.57
C ALA A 148 -6.98 -6.76 15.56
N GLN A 149 -6.90 -5.49 15.15
CA GLN A 149 -8.05 -4.59 15.05
C GLN A 149 -9.07 -5.09 14.02
N TRP A 150 -8.61 -5.64 12.90
CA TRP A 150 -9.51 -6.21 11.89
C TRP A 150 -10.30 -7.41 12.44
N VAL A 151 -9.65 -8.30 13.20
CA VAL A 151 -10.33 -9.41 13.87
C VAL A 151 -11.34 -8.89 14.89
N GLN A 152 -10.99 -7.86 15.66
CA GLN A 152 -11.91 -7.22 16.60
C GLN A 152 -13.17 -6.68 15.91
N PHE A 153 -13.02 -6.01 14.75
CA PHE A 153 -14.18 -5.56 13.98
C PHE A 153 -15.09 -6.69 13.54
N ILE A 154 -14.56 -7.86 13.19
CA ILE A 154 -15.38 -9.02 12.84
C ILE A 154 -16.23 -9.42 14.04
N VAL A 155 -15.61 -9.58 15.21
CA VAL A 155 -16.31 -9.96 16.45
C VAL A 155 -17.37 -8.93 16.83
N ASP A 156 -17.04 -7.65 16.80
CA ASP A 156 -17.97 -6.56 17.17
C ASP A 156 -19.20 -6.51 16.25
N ASN A 157 -19.02 -6.70 14.94
CA ASN A 157 -20.16 -6.70 14.01
C ASN A 157 -21.03 -7.94 14.19
N TYR A 158 -20.44 -9.09 14.51
CA TYR A 158 -21.21 -10.29 14.86
C TYR A 158 -22.03 -10.09 16.13
N ALA A 159 -21.42 -9.53 17.18
CA ALA A 159 -22.11 -9.23 18.43
C ALA A 159 -23.26 -8.23 18.21
N LYS A 160 -23.04 -7.18 17.41
CA LYS A 160 -24.09 -6.20 17.03
C LYS A 160 -25.23 -6.84 16.25
N ALA A 161 -24.94 -7.73 15.30
CA ALA A 161 -25.96 -8.43 14.53
C ALA A 161 -26.80 -9.36 15.42
N GLY A 162 -26.17 -10.11 16.33
CA GLY A 162 -26.87 -10.96 17.29
C GLY A 162 -27.85 -10.19 18.18
N ARG A 163 -27.44 -9.02 18.69
CA ARG A 163 -28.29 -8.15 19.53
C ARG A 163 -29.51 -7.56 18.81
N LYS A 164 -29.49 -7.43 17.49
CA LYS A 164 -30.64 -6.91 16.72
C LYS A 164 -31.74 -7.95 16.51
N THR A 165 -31.47 -9.22 16.80
CA THR A 165 -32.38 -10.34 16.51
C THR A 165 -33.17 -10.80 17.75
N ASN A 166 -32.84 -10.26 18.93
CA ASN A 166 -33.59 -10.39 20.18
C ASN A 166 -34.30 -9.06 20.48
#